data_AF-N1Q506-F1
#
_entry.id   AF-N1Q506-F1
#
_cell.length_a   1.000
_cell.length_b   1.000
_cell.length_c   1.000
_cell.angle_alpha   90.00
_cell.angle_beta   90.00
_cell.angle_gamma   90.00
#
_symmetry.space_group_name_H-M   'P 1'
#
loop_
_entity.id
_entity.type
_entity.pdbx_description
1 polymer ?
#
loop_
_entity_poly.entity_id
_entity_poly.type
_entity_poly.pdbx_seq_one_letter_code
_entity_poly.pdbx_strand_id
1 'polypeptide(L)'
;MRLFILGPAFGLPSIDAECNAAVALLQRHVKDHYELIPTHDHPHPRLLPFLIHGQAQVSGFNNIVRHFANKRICDEAGALRAKQRADSLALASFIESHARTLLDISLYVGFENYRVTTRPAFTKILPWHVNYFIPPQRRAAARSRTEHLGISSIDVDNVHEDMNHKPPGFEGVGKEQQGFETEAKQRASLLLPRRDTLRSLLQRPEHAAVFKLNALADNFFEPLQDTLQKNHYLLGTEEPTSADCLLYAYLSLMLYPQVPQDWLASTMKRKYKSLVAFTERMHTLLGLATNADDVVQLEHTASMIHELSLPWQAFTTSTISVTLKEIRDGIWTQLPVLGRSKLALSNAKQFSFLDRQLGNMMLSFTASIALAGYLTLRSGLLTWPHGEEVHLFGRRRMADYGHLGDALAGIRLLGP
;
A
#
# COMPACT_ATOMS: atom_id res chain seq x y z
N MET A 1 -9.15 6.86 -28.01
CA MET A 1 -9.06 5.87 -26.90
C MET A 1 -9.17 6.63 -25.59
N ARG A 2 -9.68 6.04 -24.51
CA ARG A 2 -9.79 6.73 -23.21
C ARG A 2 -8.95 6.01 -22.17
N LEU A 3 -7.96 6.68 -21.62
CA LEU A 3 -7.12 6.15 -20.54
C LEU A 3 -7.50 6.83 -19.23
N PHE A 4 -7.89 6.01 -18.27
CA PHE A 4 -8.17 6.38 -16.91
C PHE A 4 -6.91 6.17 -16.08
N ILE A 5 -6.44 7.23 -15.44
CA ILE A 5 -5.24 7.25 -14.62
C ILE A 5 -5.52 7.90 -13.28
N LEU A 6 -4.63 7.65 -12.32
CA LEU A 6 -4.63 8.43 -11.08
C LEU A 6 -4.14 9.86 -11.38
N GLY A 7 -4.66 10.85 -10.67
CA GLY A 7 -4.41 12.27 -10.99
C GLY A 7 -2.94 12.71 -10.95
N PRO A 8 -2.63 13.87 -11.57
CA PRO A 8 -1.27 14.39 -11.76
C PRO A 8 -0.62 14.85 -10.46
N ALA A 9 0.69 14.60 -10.32
CA ALA A 9 1.47 15.02 -9.17
C ALA A 9 2.95 15.18 -9.52
N PHE A 10 3.67 16.02 -8.78
CA PHE A 10 5.13 16.16 -8.87
C PHE A 10 5.67 16.56 -10.26
N GLY A 11 4.87 17.28 -11.06
CA GLY A 11 5.25 17.62 -12.44
C GLY A 11 4.99 16.49 -13.45
N LEU A 12 4.40 15.37 -13.00
CA LEU A 12 4.15 14.16 -13.78
C LEU A 12 2.65 13.91 -14.00
N PRO A 13 2.28 13.19 -15.07
CA PRO A 13 0.88 12.96 -15.43
C PRO A 13 0.09 12.22 -14.35
N SER A 14 0.77 11.45 -13.51
CA SER A 14 0.18 10.69 -12.43
C SER A 14 1.14 10.57 -11.23
N ILE A 15 0.57 10.44 -10.04
CA ILE A 15 1.31 10.02 -8.83
C ILE A 15 1.70 8.53 -8.86
N ASP A 16 1.10 7.74 -9.75
CA ASP A 16 1.32 6.29 -9.87
C ASP A 16 2.24 5.94 -11.05
N ALA A 17 3.18 5.02 -10.83
CA ALA A 17 4.20 4.66 -11.82
C ALA A 17 3.61 3.95 -13.03
N GLU A 18 2.72 2.98 -12.83
CA GLU A 18 2.12 2.25 -13.95
C GLU A 18 1.23 3.16 -14.81
N CYS A 19 0.57 4.13 -14.18
CA CYS A 19 -0.18 5.17 -14.88
C CYS A 19 0.73 6.04 -15.74
N ASN A 20 1.85 6.52 -15.22
CA ASN A 20 2.85 7.27 -15.99
C ASN A 20 3.42 6.45 -17.16
N ALA A 21 3.64 5.15 -16.96
CA ALA A 21 4.11 4.24 -18.01
C ALA A 21 3.07 4.09 -19.13
N ALA A 22 1.78 3.98 -18.78
CA ALA A 22 0.69 3.90 -19.76
C ALA A 22 0.53 5.19 -20.57
N VAL A 23 0.69 6.36 -19.92
CA VAL A 23 0.68 7.66 -20.63
C VAL A 23 1.88 7.75 -21.57
N ALA A 24 3.08 7.36 -21.13
CA ALA A 24 4.28 7.32 -21.96
C ALA A 24 4.11 6.42 -23.19
N LEU A 25 3.50 5.25 -23.02
CA LEU A 25 3.19 4.30 -24.11
C LEU A 25 2.21 4.92 -25.13
N LEU A 26 1.17 5.62 -24.65
CA LEU A 26 0.20 6.29 -25.50
C LEU A 26 0.79 7.48 -26.25
N GLN A 27 1.54 8.34 -25.55
CA GLN A 27 2.22 9.47 -26.19
C GLN A 27 3.12 9.03 -27.34
N ARG A 28 3.79 7.89 -27.16
CA ARG A 28 4.66 7.34 -28.19
C ARG A 28 3.89 6.82 -29.41
N HIS A 29 2.87 5.99 -29.20
CA HIS A 29 2.25 5.24 -30.29
C HIS A 29 0.98 5.89 -30.85
N VAL A 30 0.33 6.77 -30.09
CA VAL A 30 -1.05 7.22 -30.33
C VAL A 30 -1.23 8.70 -29.93
N LYS A 31 -0.23 9.57 -30.14
CA LYS A 31 -0.18 10.96 -29.64
C LYS A 31 -1.50 11.77 -29.77
N ASP A 32 -2.22 11.64 -30.89
CA ASP A 32 -3.41 12.45 -31.18
C ASP A 32 -4.75 11.67 -31.11
N HIS A 33 -4.75 10.41 -30.69
CA HIS A 33 -5.96 9.56 -30.69
C HIS A 33 -6.31 9.00 -29.31
N TYR A 34 -5.93 9.69 -28.24
CA TYR A 34 -6.30 9.34 -26.88
C TYR A 34 -6.73 10.53 -26.05
N GLU A 35 -7.51 10.25 -25.01
CA GLU A 35 -8.00 11.19 -24.01
C GLU A 35 -7.57 10.67 -22.64
N LEU A 36 -7.04 11.56 -21.81
CA LEU A 36 -6.66 11.28 -20.41
C LEU A 36 -7.77 11.72 -19.47
N ILE A 37 -8.26 10.77 -18.69
CA ILE A 37 -9.30 11.01 -17.69
C ILE A 37 -8.69 10.75 -16.31
N PRO A 38 -8.49 11.79 -15.50
CA PRO A 38 -8.09 11.61 -14.12
C PRO A 38 -9.25 11.00 -13.32
N THR A 39 -8.95 9.94 -12.59
CA THR A 39 -9.91 9.22 -11.74
C THR A 39 -9.21 8.71 -10.49
N HIS A 40 -9.97 8.08 -9.60
CA HIS A 40 -9.47 7.46 -8.37
C HIS A 40 -9.66 5.95 -8.41
N ASP A 41 -8.87 5.23 -7.61
CA ASP A 41 -9.01 3.78 -7.53
C ASP A 41 -10.40 3.41 -7.03
N HIS A 42 -11.15 2.68 -7.85
CA HIS A 42 -12.39 2.05 -7.41
C HIS A 42 -12.09 0.61 -6.93
N PRO A 43 -12.82 0.11 -5.93
CA PRO A 43 -12.76 -1.31 -5.61
C PRO A 43 -13.09 -2.15 -6.86
N HIS A 44 -12.39 -3.28 -6.99
CA HIS A 44 -12.38 -4.20 -8.14
C HIS A 44 -13.69 -4.27 -8.96
N PRO A 45 -13.59 -4.38 -10.30
CA PRO A 45 -12.46 -4.94 -11.06
C PRO A 45 -11.55 -3.93 -11.78
N ARG A 46 -11.68 -2.62 -11.54
CA ARG A 46 -10.95 -1.60 -12.32
C ARG A 46 -9.70 -1.11 -11.57
N LEU A 47 -8.60 -1.84 -11.72
CA LEU A 47 -7.29 -1.35 -11.31
C LEU A 47 -6.79 -0.31 -12.32
N LEU A 48 -6.25 0.80 -11.82
CA LEU A 48 -5.57 1.80 -12.65
C LEU A 48 -4.13 1.33 -12.94
N PRO A 49 -3.57 1.62 -14.13
CA PRO A 49 -4.18 2.31 -15.27
C PRO A 49 -5.27 1.47 -15.97
N PHE A 50 -6.33 2.12 -16.45
CA PHE A 50 -7.46 1.46 -17.11
C PHE A 50 -7.74 2.07 -18.48
N LEU A 51 -7.77 1.26 -19.53
CA LEU A 51 -7.96 1.67 -20.90
C LEU A 51 -9.30 1.19 -21.45
N ILE A 52 -10.04 2.12 -22.07
CA ILE A 52 -11.20 1.82 -22.92
C ILE A 52 -10.82 2.06 -24.38
N HIS A 53 -10.82 0.99 -25.17
CA HIS A 53 -10.62 1.02 -26.62
C HIS A 53 -11.83 0.37 -27.31
N GLY A 54 -12.79 1.21 -27.75
CA GLY A 54 -14.05 0.74 -28.32
C GLY A 54 -14.86 -0.04 -27.29
N GLN A 55 -15.07 -1.34 -27.53
CA GLN A 55 -15.72 -2.25 -26.59
C GLN A 55 -14.74 -2.94 -25.61
N ALA A 56 -13.44 -2.88 -25.87
CA ALA A 56 -12.44 -3.53 -25.01
C ALA A 56 -12.15 -2.67 -23.78
N GLN A 57 -12.18 -3.31 -22.60
CA GLN A 57 -11.83 -2.74 -21.31
C GLN A 57 -10.62 -3.50 -20.75
N VAL A 58 -9.51 -2.80 -20.53
CA VAL A 58 -8.23 -3.43 -20.15
C VAL A 58 -7.65 -2.68 -18.95
N SER A 59 -7.27 -3.39 -17.89
CA SER A 59 -6.70 -2.83 -16.66
C SER A 59 -5.27 -3.31 -16.43
N GLY A 60 -4.39 -2.43 -15.96
CA GLY A 60 -2.98 -2.70 -15.67
C GLY A 60 -2.08 -2.50 -16.89
N PHE A 61 -0.87 -1.98 -16.65
CA PHE A 61 0.07 -1.60 -17.72
C PHE A 61 0.42 -2.79 -18.65
N ASN A 62 0.80 -3.94 -18.09
CA ASN A 62 1.16 -5.12 -18.87
C ASN A 62 0.03 -5.64 -19.77
N ASN A 63 -1.22 -5.54 -19.29
CA ASN A 63 -2.37 -5.93 -20.10
C ASN A 63 -2.62 -4.93 -21.23
N ILE A 64 -2.41 -3.63 -20.99
CA ILE A 64 -2.49 -2.60 -22.03
C ILE A 64 -1.43 -2.83 -23.10
N VAL A 65 -0.18 -3.10 -22.71
CA VAL A 65 0.91 -3.43 -23.66
C VAL A 65 0.54 -4.66 -24.50
N ARG A 66 0.04 -5.73 -23.86
CA ARG A 66 -0.42 -6.94 -24.58
C ARG A 66 -1.59 -6.64 -25.52
N HIS A 67 -2.53 -5.80 -25.12
CA HIS A 67 -3.64 -5.37 -25.98
C HIS A 67 -3.15 -4.61 -27.21
N PHE A 68 -2.13 -3.76 -27.06
CA PHE A 68 -1.54 -3.00 -28.16
C PHE A 68 -0.80 -3.90 -29.15
N ALA A 69 -0.07 -4.90 -28.65
CA ALA A 69 0.54 -5.94 -29.47
C ALA A 69 -0.53 -6.73 -30.25
N ASN A 70 -1.60 -7.15 -29.59
CA ASN A 70 -2.70 -7.91 -30.22
C ASN A 70 -3.42 -7.11 -31.32
N LYS A 71 -3.57 -5.79 -31.13
CA LYS A 71 -4.19 -4.89 -32.10
C LYS A 71 -3.21 -4.35 -33.15
N ARG A 72 -1.93 -4.76 -33.12
CA ARG A 72 -0.85 -4.27 -33.99
C ARG A 72 -0.71 -2.74 -34.00
N ILE A 73 -1.05 -2.11 -32.87
CA ILE A 73 -0.79 -0.67 -32.64
C ILE A 73 0.69 -0.48 -32.33
N CYS A 74 1.26 -1.45 -31.60
CA CYS A 74 2.67 -1.54 -31.28
C CYS A 74 3.21 -2.81 -31.93
N ASP A 75 4.10 -2.69 -32.92
CA ASP A 75 4.77 -3.83 -33.55
C ASP A 75 6.13 -4.15 -32.89
N GLU A 76 6.19 -4.05 -31.56
CA GLU A 76 7.35 -4.51 -30.78
C GLU A 76 7.59 -6.01 -30.99
N ALA A 77 6.53 -6.78 -31.22
CA ALA A 77 6.64 -8.22 -31.46
C ALA A 77 7.34 -8.55 -32.78
N GLY A 78 7.10 -7.79 -33.86
CA GLY A 78 7.79 -7.96 -35.14
C GLY A 78 9.22 -7.40 -35.14
N ALA A 79 9.44 -6.28 -34.43
CA ALA A 79 10.73 -5.59 -34.41
C ALA A 79 11.79 -6.25 -33.50
N LEU A 80 11.39 -6.87 -32.39
CA LEU A 80 12.32 -7.42 -31.40
C LEU A 80 12.72 -8.87 -31.70
N ARG A 81 14.03 -9.15 -31.62
CA ARG A 81 14.56 -10.52 -31.69
C ARG A 81 14.07 -11.34 -30.48
N ALA A 82 14.04 -12.67 -30.63
CA ALA A 82 13.61 -13.58 -29.56
C ALA A 82 14.36 -13.35 -28.24
N LYS A 83 15.67 -13.08 -28.31
CA LYS A 83 16.50 -12.72 -27.14
C LYS A 83 16.05 -11.39 -26.50
N GLN A 84 15.91 -10.33 -27.31
CA GLN A 84 15.48 -9.02 -26.81
C GLN A 84 14.08 -9.06 -26.17
N ARG A 85 13.19 -9.93 -26.67
CA ARG A 85 11.88 -10.14 -26.06
C ARG A 85 11.99 -10.80 -24.68
N ALA A 86 12.87 -11.78 -24.52
CA ALA A 86 13.14 -12.40 -23.23
C ALA A 86 13.77 -11.39 -22.26
N ASP A 87 14.74 -10.60 -22.74
CA ASP A 87 15.40 -9.55 -21.97
C ASP A 87 14.39 -8.46 -21.54
N SER A 88 13.48 -8.05 -22.44
CA SER A 88 12.41 -7.09 -22.15
C SER A 88 11.50 -7.57 -21.02
N LEU A 89 11.06 -8.83 -21.08
CA LEU A 89 10.22 -9.42 -20.04
C LEU A 89 10.96 -9.53 -18.70
N ALA A 90 12.24 -9.93 -18.73
CA ALA A 90 13.07 -10.01 -17.54
C ALA A 90 13.28 -8.64 -16.89
N LEU A 91 13.57 -7.61 -17.69
CA LEU A 91 13.73 -6.23 -17.24
C LEU A 91 12.43 -5.65 -16.69
N ALA A 92 11.29 -5.84 -17.37
CA ALA A 92 9.99 -5.39 -16.88
C ALA A 92 9.65 -6.02 -15.52
N SER A 93 9.84 -7.35 -15.39
CA SER A 93 9.62 -8.06 -14.13
C SER A 93 10.55 -7.56 -13.01
N PHE A 94 11.83 -7.33 -13.34
CA PHE A 94 12.82 -6.80 -12.40
C PHE A 94 12.46 -5.40 -11.91
N ILE A 95 12.03 -4.51 -12.82
CA ILE A 95 11.60 -3.16 -12.52
C ILE A 95 10.37 -3.20 -11.60
N GLU A 96 9.33 -3.94 -11.96
CA GLU A 96 8.10 -4.01 -11.16
C GLU A 96 8.32 -4.53 -9.73
N SER A 97 9.21 -5.51 -9.55
CA SER A 97 9.48 -6.09 -8.23
C SER A 97 10.32 -5.18 -7.32
N HIS A 98 11.36 -4.53 -7.87
CA HIS A 98 12.31 -3.74 -7.07
C HIS A 98 11.95 -2.26 -7.00
N ALA A 99 11.57 -1.65 -8.14
CA ALA A 99 11.30 -0.22 -8.21
C ALA A 99 10.08 0.17 -7.38
N ARG A 100 9.04 -0.67 -7.38
CA ARG A 100 7.85 -0.48 -6.55
C ARG A 100 8.20 -0.43 -5.06
N THR A 101 9.05 -1.33 -4.60
CA THR A 101 9.51 -1.37 -3.20
C THR A 101 10.26 -0.10 -2.82
N LEU A 102 11.13 0.42 -3.69
CA LEU A 102 11.84 1.68 -3.44
C LEU A 102 10.91 2.90 -3.40
N LEU A 103 9.95 2.99 -4.32
CA LEU A 103 8.93 4.04 -4.30
C LEU A 103 8.04 3.96 -3.06
N ASP A 104 7.63 2.75 -2.66
CA ASP A 104 6.84 2.52 -1.46
C ASP A 104 7.56 3.06 -0.22
N ILE A 105 8.85 2.76 -0.09
CA ILE A 105 9.67 3.25 1.02
C ILE A 105 9.77 4.79 0.99
N SER A 106 10.09 5.35 -0.16
CA SER A 106 10.35 6.79 -0.32
C SER A 106 9.10 7.65 -0.11
N LEU A 107 7.98 7.28 -0.74
CA LEU A 107 6.76 8.11 -0.77
C LEU A 107 5.75 7.78 0.32
N TYR A 108 5.68 6.54 0.80
CA TYR A 108 4.59 6.08 1.69
C TYR A 108 5.07 5.64 3.08
N VAL A 109 6.18 4.90 3.16
CA VAL A 109 6.69 4.41 4.45
C VAL A 109 7.29 5.57 5.25
N GLY A 110 8.17 6.36 4.63
CA GLY A 110 8.78 7.54 5.25
C GLY A 110 7.73 8.54 5.70
N PHE A 111 7.64 8.78 7.02
CA PHE A 111 6.59 9.63 7.59
C PHE A 111 6.67 11.08 7.14
N GLU A 112 7.86 11.70 7.18
CA GLU A 112 8.03 13.08 6.75
C GLU A 112 7.68 13.26 5.27
N ASN A 113 8.14 12.33 4.43
CA ASN A 113 7.82 12.34 3.00
C ASN A 113 6.31 12.16 2.76
N TYR A 114 5.67 11.24 3.47
CA TYR A 114 4.24 11.00 3.33
C TYR A 114 3.41 12.19 3.82
N ARG A 115 3.73 12.74 4.99
CA ARG A 115 2.98 13.84 5.64
C ARG A 115 3.10 15.14 4.84
N VAL A 116 4.31 15.48 4.42
CA VAL A 116 4.62 16.79 3.81
C VAL A 116 4.39 16.78 2.30
N THR A 117 4.69 15.69 1.60
CA THR A 117 4.69 15.65 0.13
C THR A 117 3.55 14.79 -0.42
N THR A 118 3.49 13.51 -0.05
CA THR A 118 2.59 12.54 -0.71
C THR A 118 1.11 12.78 -0.36
N ARG A 119 0.76 12.95 0.92
CA ARG A 119 -0.63 13.14 1.36
C ARG A 119 -1.24 14.45 0.85
N PRO A 120 -0.53 15.59 0.86
CA PRO A 120 -1.04 16.81 0.22
C PRO A 120 -1.20 16.66 -1.30
N ALA A 121 -0.30 15.95 -1.98
CA ALA A 121 -0.46 15.67 -3.42
C ALA A 121 -1.74 14.87 -3.71
N PHE A 122 -2.06 13.86 -2.89
CA PHE A 122 -3.35 13.16 -2.97
C PHE A 122 -4.55 14.07 -2.69
N THR A 123 -4.43 14.99 -1.74
CA THR A 123 -5.51 15.91 -1.37
C THR A 123 -5.85 16.88 -2.51
N LYS A 124 -4.87 17.22 -3.36
CA LYS A 124 -5.09 18.05 -4.54
C LYS A 124 -5.87 17.34 -5.65
N ILE A 125 -5.63 16.04 -5.85
CA ILE A 125 -6.18 15.28 -6.99
C ILE A 125 -7.45 14.50 -6.67
N LEU A 126 -7.70 14.19 -5.40
CA LEU A 126 -8.83 13.35 -4.99
C LEU A 126 -10.02 14.19 -4.51
N PRO A 127 -11.25 13.71 -4.73
CA PRO A 127 -12.42 14.25 -4.04
C PRO A 127 -12.30 14.13 -2.52
N TRP A 128 -12.96 15.04 -1.80
CA TRP A 128 -12.87 15.15 -0.33
C TRP A 128 -13.19 13.84 0.40
N HIS A 129 -14.18 13.07 -0.06
CA HIS A 129 -14.61 11.84 0.61
C HIS A 129 -13.57 10.72 0.45
N VAL A 130 -12.91 10.68 -0.72
CA VAL A 130 -11.94 9.66 -1.10
C VAL A 130 -10.62 9.80 -0.37
N ASN A 131 -10.27 11.03 0.00
CA ASN A 131 -9.02 11.37 0.67
C ASN A 131 -8.86 10.69 2.04
N TYR A 132 -9.96 10.25 2.67
CA TYR A 132 -9.93 9.59 3.98
C TYR A 132 -9.61 8.08 3.91
N PHE A 133 -9.72 7.45 2.74
CA PHE A 133 -9.50 6.01 2.61
C PHE A 133 -8.40 5.64 1.61
N ILE A 134 -8.29 6.29 0.44
CA ILE A 134 -7.28 5.89 -0.56
C ILE A 134 -5.85 6.08 -0.05
N PRO A 135 -5.42 7.28 0.40
CA PRO A 135 -4.04 7.48 0.85
C PRO A 135 -3.67 6.59 2.05
N PRO A 136 -4.50 6.46 3.11
CA PRO A 136 -4.24 5.51 4.19
C PRO A 136 -4.16 4.05 3.73
N GLN A 137 -5.04 3.61 2.83
CA GLN A 137 -5.03 2.25 2.29
C GLN A 137 -3.76 1.97 1.47
N ARG A 138 -3.37 2.91 0.59
CA ARG A 138 -2.13 2.80 -0.19
C ARG A 138 -0.91 2.78 0.73
N ARG A 139 -0.88 3.61 1.78
CA ARG A 139 0.18 3.60 2.80
C ARG A 139 0.26 2.29 3.56
N ALA A 140 -0.87 1.75 4.01
CA ALA A 140 -0.92 0.46 4.69
C ALA A 140 -0.44 -0.68 3.77
N ALA A 141 -0.83 -0.67 2.50
CA ALA A 141 -0.37 -1.65 1.52
C ALA A 141 1.13 -1.53 1.19
N ALA A 142 1.68 -0.32 1.18
CA ALA A 142 3.12 -0.09 1.03
C ALA A 142 3.89 -0.62 2.25
N ARG A 143 3.42 -0.30 3.47
CA ARG A 143 4.00 -0.81 4.71
C ARG A 143 4.05 -2.34 4.75
N SER A 144 2.93 -3.02 4.44
CA SER A 144 2.89 -4.48 4.42
C SER A 144 3.83 -5.11 3.39
N ARG A 145 4.00 -4.49 2.21
CA ARG A 145 4.99 -4.96 1.22
C ARG A 145 6.43 -4.82 1.73
N THR A 146 6.74 -3.76 2.46
CA THR A 146 8.10 -3.46 2.94
C THR A 146 8.45 -4.02 4.32
N GLU A 147 7.49 -4.64 5.01
CA GLU A 147 7.62 -5.09 6.40
C GLU A 147 8.81 -6.05 6.59
N HIS A 148 9.02 -6.96 5.64
CA HIS A 148 10.10 -7.94 5.64
C HIS A 148 11.51 -7.32 5.63
N LEU A 149 11.66 -6.06 5.23
CA LEU A 149 12.95 -5.38 5.17
C LEU A 149 13.41 -4.86 6.55
N GLY A 150 12.49 -4.78 7.52
CA GLY A 150 12.78 -4.24 8.86
C GLY A 150 13.24 -2.78 8.82
N ILE A 151 12.66 -2.00 7.89
CA ILE A 151 12.96 -0.57 7.64
C ILE A 151 11.91 0.33 8.33
N SER A 152 10.89 -0.25 8.97
CA SER A 152 9.86 0.47 9.73
C SER A 152 10.41 1.35 10.86
N SER A 153 11.64 1.11 11.31
CA SER A 153 12.33 1.92 12.32
C SER A 153 12.82 3.29 11.83
N ILE A 154 12.70 3.60 10.52
CA ILE A 154 12.95 4.96 9.98
C ILE A 154 11.82 5.91 10.36
N ASP A 155 10.63 5.37 10.64
CA ASP A 155 9.47 6.14 11.05
C ASP A 155 9.66 6.58 12.51
N VAL A 156 10.00 7.85 12.72
CA VAL A 156 10.24 8.45 14.04
C VAL A 156 8.99 8.34 14.93
N ASP A 157 7.80 8.21 14.34
CA ASP A 157 6.54 8.02 15.07
C ASP A 157 6.25 6.55 15.46
N ASN A 158 6.91 5.55 14.83
CA ASN A 158 6.73 4.15 15.23
C ASN A 158 7.37 3.83 16.59
N VAL A 159 8.18 4.74 17.15
CA VAL A 159 8.68 4.58 18.53
C VAL A 159 7.52 4.57 19.55
N HIS A 160 6.36 5.15 19.21
CA HIS A 160 5.17 5.11 20.06
C HIS A 160 4.22 3.93 19.75
N GLU A 161 4.18 3.42 18.51
CA GLU A 161 3.34 2.25 18.16
C GLU A 161 4.04 0.90 18.42
N ASP A 162 5.35 0.78 18.18
CA ASP A 162 6.12 -0.46 18.41
C ASP A 162 6.26 -0.81 19.90
N MET A 163 6.01 0.15 20.80
CA MET A 163 5.99 -0.10 22.25
C MET A 163 4.70 -0.76 22.74
N ASN A 164 3.61 -0.69 21.97
CA ASN A 164 2.31 -1.24 22.37
C ASN A 164 2.07 -2.69 21.90
N HIS A 165 2.84 -3.18 20.92
CA HIS A 165 2.65 -4.51 20.34
C HIS A 165 3.73 -5.54 20.66
N LYS A 166 4.75 -5.17 21.46
CA LYS A 166 5.75 -6.14 21.92
C LYS A 166 5.21 -6.87 23.15
N PRO A 167 4.94 -8.19 23.10
CA PRO A 167 4.54 -8.92 24.30
C PRO A 167 5.67 -8.82 25.32
N PRO A 168 5.38 -8.51 26.60
CA PRO A 168 6.39 -8.54 27.65
C PRO A 168 6.90 -9.99 27.75
N GLY A 169 8.14 -10.24 27.31
CA GLY A 169 8.76 -11.57 27.34
C GLY A 169 9.36 -12.08 26.02
N PHE A 170 9.22 -11.38 24.89
CA PHE A 170 10.00 -11.71 23.68
C PHE A 170 11.36 -11.01 23.68
N GLU A 171 12.14 -11.26 24.72
CA GLU A 171 13.59 -11.13 24.68
C GLU A 171 14.16 -12.50 24.29
N GLY A 172 15.06 -12.51 23.31
CA GLY A 172 15.62 -13.74 22.77
C GLY A 172 16.13 -14.68 23.87
N VAL A 173 15.71 -15.95 23.77
CA VAL A 173 16.13 -17.06 24.62
C VAL A 173 17.66 -17.08 24.68
N GLY A 174 18.23 -16.70 25.83
CA GLY A 174 19.68 -16.64 26.04
C GLY A 174 20.21 -15.53 26.96
N LYS A 175 19.36 -14.73 27.62
CA LYS A 175 19.80 -13.56 28.40
C LYS A 175 19.52 -13.58 29.91
N GLU A 176 19.25 -14.73 30.51
CA GLU A 176 19.00 -14.79 31.96
C GLU A 176 20.25 -14.49 32.83
N GLN A 177 21.46 -14.55 32.26
CA GLN A 177 22.71 -14.18 32.96
C GLN A 177 23.08 -12.68 32.85
N GLN A 178 22.28 -11.86 32.15
CA GLN A 178 22.67 -10.47 31.86
C GLN A 178 22.31 -9.46 32.95
N GLY A 179 21.50 -9.80 33.95
CA GLY A 179 21.02 -8.84 34.98
C GLY A 179 22.14 -8.10 35.72
N PHE A 180 23.15 -8.83 36.21
CA PHE A 180 24.27 -8.24 36.93
C PHE A 180 25.18 -7.40 36.01
N GLU A 181 25.39 -7.84 34.76
CA GLU A 181 26.15 -7.06 33.78
C GLU A 181 25.41 -5.82 33.30
N THR A 182 24.08 -5.86 33.17
CA THR A 182 23.26 -4.71 32.77
C THR A 182 23.24 -3.65 33.87
N GLU A 183 23.17 -4.05 35.15
CA GLU A 183 23.26 -3.14 36.28
C GLU A 183 24.67 -2.54 36.44
N ALA A 184 25.72 -3.35 36.25
CA ALA A 184 27.11 -2.87 36.25
C ALA A 184 27.40 -1.91 35.08
N LYS A 185 26.88 -2.21 33.88
CA LYS A 185 26.98 -1.34 32.69
C LYS A 185 26.15 -0.05 32.86
N GLN A 186 24.99 -0.10 33.51
CA GLN A 186 24.21 1.10 33.86
C GLN A 186 24.99 2.01 34.82
N ARG A 187 25.57 1.44 35.89
CA ARG A 187 26.38 2.19 36.85
C ARG A 187 27.67 2.75 36.23
N ALA A 188 28.30 2.00 35.33
CA ALA A 188 29.47 2.48 34.58
C ALA A 188 29.14 3.57 33.54
N SER A 189 27.95 3.52 32.92
CA SER A 189 27.50 4.51 31.94
C SER A 189 27.17 5.89 32.53
N LEU A 190 26.98 5.97 33.85
CA LEU A 190 26.82 7.23 34.58
C LEU A 190 28.15 7.93 34.86
N LEU A 191 29.26 7.17 34.91
CA LEU A 191 30.58 7.68 35.31
C LEU A 191 31.48 8.00 34.13
N LEU A 192 31.26 7.37 32.97
CA LEU A 192 32.05 7.58 31.77
C LEU A 192 31.17 8.18 30.66
N PRO A 193 31.50 9.37 30.11
CA PRO A 193 30.82 9.87 28.94
C PRO A 193 30.94 8.83 27.83
N ARG A 194 29.80 8.38 27.33
CA ARG A 194 29.72 7.36 26.28
C ARG A 194 30.45 7.89 25.05
N ARG A 195 31.69 7.44 24.82
CA ARG A 195 32.43 7.80 23.61
C ARG A 195 31.68 7.18 22.44
N ASP A 196 31.20 8.03 21.54
CA ASP A 196 30.60 7.61 20.29
C ASP A 196 31.67 6.95 19.41
N THR A 197 31.83 5.64 19.59
CA THR A 197 32.64 4.82 18.69
C THR A 197 31.93 4.68 17.35
N LEU A 198 32.67 4.52 16.25
CA LEU A 198 32.08 4.24 14.94
C LEU A 198 31.11 3.05 15.00
N ARG A 199 31.42 2.04 15.83
CA ARG A 199 30.54 0.89 16.05
C ARG A 199 29.23 1.28 16.74
N SER A 200 29.26 2.15 17.76
CA SER A 200 28.03 2.61 18.43
C SER A 200 27.22 3.59 17.58
N LEU A 201 27.87 4.36 16.70
CA LEU A 201 27.19 5.20 15.72
C LEU A 201 26.52 4.36 14.62
N LEU A 202 27.21 3.36 14.07
CA LEU A 202 26.67 2.44 13.06
C LEU A 202 25.56 1.54 13.61
N GLN A 203 25.58 1.25 14.92
CA GLN A 203 24.50 0.51 15.60
C GLN A 203 23.23 1.36 15.83
N ARG A 204 23.28 2.69 15.62
CA ARG A 204 22.07 3.50 15.68
C ARG A 204 21.12 3.07 14.55
N PRO A 205 19.84 2.81 14.84
CA PRO A 205 18.89 2.31 13.85
C PRO A 205 18.74 3.26 12.65
N GLU A 206 18.87 4.58 12.88
CA GLU A 206 18.83 5.62 11.86
C GLU A 206 19.91 5.43 10.78
N HIS A 207 21.18 5.28 11.19
CA HIS A 207 22.29 5.13 10.24
C HIS A 207 22.26 3.76 9.56
N ALA A 208 21.97 2.68 10.32
CA ALA A 208 21.85 1.34 9.77
C ALA A 208 20.75 1.25 8.69
N ALA A 209 19.63 1.93 8.91
CA ALA A 209 18.56 2.05 7.94
C ALA A 209 19.01 2.75 6.66
N VAL A 210 19.72 3.88 6.75
CA VAL A 210 20.23 4.59 5.57
C VAL A 210 21.19 3.71 4.74
N PHE A 211 22.06 2.91 5.37
CA PHE A 211 22.90 1.95 4.64
C PHE A 211 22.07 0.88 3.91
N LYS A 212 21.05 0.34 4.57
CA LYS A 212 20.15 -0.63 3.93
C LYS A 212 19.42 0.00 2.73
N LEU A 213 18.93 1.23 2.88
CA LEU A 213 18.27 1.97 1.80
C LEU A 213 19.19 2.20 0.61
N ASN A 214 20.41 2.66 0.88
CA ASN A 214 21.42 2.85 -0.17
C ASN A 214 21.76 1.53 -0.85
N ALA A 215 21.90 0.42 -0.10
CA ALA A 215 22.14 -0.89 -0.69
C ALA A 215 20.97 -1.37 -1.56
N LEU A 216 19.72 -1.15 -1.15
CA LEU A 216 18.54 -1.47 -1.96
C LEU A 216 18.48 -0.63 -3.24
N ALA A 217 18.79 0.66 -3.15
CA ALA A 217 18.89 1.53 -4.32
C ALA A 217 20.03 1.10 -5.25
N ASP A 218 21.20 0.80 -4.70
CA ASP A 218 22.37 0.37 -5.47
C ASP A 218 22.06 -0.94 -6.23
N ASN A 219 21.44 -1.93 -5.56
CA ASN A 219 21.01 -3.20 -6.17
C ASN A 219 20.01 -3.02 -7.33
N PHE A 220 19.23 -1.93 -7.33
CA PHE A 220 18.29 -1.62 -8.40
C PHE A 220 18.93 -0.81 -9.53
N PHE A 221 19.68 0.24 -9.19
CA PHE A 221 20.23 1.16 -10.18
C PHE A 221 21.47 0.63 -10.90
N GLU A 222 22.32 -0.16 -10.23
CA GLU A 222 23.57 -0.68 -10.82
C GLU A 222 23.31 -1.59 -12.04
N PRO A 223 22.43 -2.62 -11.98
CA PRO A 223 22.15 -3.44 -13.16
C PRO A 223 21.54 -2.64 -14.31
N LEU A 224 20.67 -1.68 -14.01
CA LEU A 224 20.04 -0.84 -15.03
C LEU A 224 21.04 0.10 -15.69
N GLN A 225 21.94 0.70 -14.91
CA GLN A 225 23.01 1.51 -15.45
C GLN A 225 23.93 0.69 -16.35
N ASP A 226 24.32 -0.52 -15.96
CA ASP A 226 25.20 -1.37 -16.77
C ASP A 226 24.56 -1.78 -18.10
N THR A 227 23.24 -2.01 -18.09
CA THR A 227 22.47 -2.28 -19.32
C THR A 227 22.36 -1.04 -20.22
N LEU A 228 22.18 0.14 -19.61
CA LEU A 228 22.03 1.40 -20.32
C LEU A 228 23.37 1.98 -20.82
N GLN A 229 24.48 1.83 -20.10
CA GLN A 229 25.78 2.42 -20.50
C GLN A 229 26.23 2.01 -21.91
N LYS A 230 25.76 0.86 -22.40
CA LYS A 230 26.08 0.34 -23.72
C LYS A 230 25.19 0.93 -24.83
N ASN A 231 24.03 1.50 -24.50
CA ASN A 231 22.94 1.78 -25.43
C ASN A 231 22.13 3.05 -25.09
N HIS A 232 21.40 3.64 -26.03
CA HIS A 232 20.50 4.74 -25.70
C HIS A 232 19.24 4.30 -24.93
N TYR A 233 18.80 3.06 -25.15
CA TYR A 233 17.63 2.43 -24.53
C TYR A 233 18.02 1.04 -23.99
N LEU A 234 17.22 0.47 -23.09
CA LEU A 234 17.53 -0.77 -22.39
C LEU A 234 17.90 -1.94 -23.32
N LEU A 235 17.20 -2.06 -24.46
CA LEU A 235 17.34 -3.18 -25.39
C LEU A 235 18.26 -2.89 -26.58
N GLY A 236 18.92 -1.71 -26.60
CA GLY A 236 19.76 -1.29 -27.72
C GLY A 236 19.02 -1.03 -29.03
N THR A 237 17.72 -0.74 -28.94
CA THR A 237 16.88 -0.32 -30.07
C THR A 237 17.09 1.17 -30.38
N GLU A 238 16.74 1.61 -31.58
CA GLU A 238 16.79 3.04 -31.95
C GLU A 238 15.62 3.83 -31.35
N GLU A 239 14.51 3.15 -31.12
CA GLU A 239 13.33 3.71 -30.45
C GLU A 239 13.21 3.19 -29.01
N PRO A 240 12.50 3.90 -28.12
CA PRO A 240 12.17 3.36 -26.81
C PRO A 240 11.38 2.05 -26.94
N THR A 241 11.18 1.33 -25.85
CA THR A 241 10.30 0.14 -25.81
C THR A 241 9.31 0.29 -24.66
N SER A 242 8.30 -0.59 -24.60
CA SER A 242 7.38 -0.66 -23.47
C SER A 242 8.12 -0.81 -22.13
N ALA A 243 9.25 -1.53 -22.10
CA ALA A 243 10.13 -1.62 -20.93
C ALA A 243 10.82 -0.29 -20.59
N ASP A 244 11.24 0.50 -21.60
CA ASP A 244 11.79 1.84 -21.38
C ASP A 244 10.74 2.83 -20.87
N CYS A 245 9.50 2.74 -21.35
CA CYS A 245 8.37 3.52 -20.83
C CYS A 245 8.10 3.19 -19.36
N LEU A 246 8.16 1.90 -18.99
CA LEU A 246 8.01 1.44 -17.62
C LEU A 246 9.16 1.93 -16.73
N LEU A 247 10.41 1.77 -17.18
CA LEU A 247 11.59 2.24 -16.47
C LEU A 247 11.51 3.75 -16.22
N TYR A 248 11.24 4.51 -17.28
CA TYR A 248 11.05 5.96 -17.21
C TYR A 248 10.03 6.34 -16.13
N ALA A 249 8.88 5.66 -16.11
CA ALA A 249 7.81 6.00 -15.20
C ALA A 249 8.21 5.80 -13.72
N TYR A 250 8.90 4.71 -13.40
CA TYR A 250 9.44 4.50 -12.06
C TYR A 250 10.55 5.51 -11.72
N LEU A 251 11.54 5.71 -12.60
CA LEU A 251 12.65 6.64 -12.35
C LEU A 251 12.17 8.09 -12.20
N SER A 252 11.17 8.50 -12.97
CA SER A 252 10.59 9.84 -12.88
C SER A 252 10.01 10.13 -11.49
N LEU A 253 9.29 9.17 -10.90
CA LEU A 253 8.78 9.27 -9.52
C LEU A 253 9.87 9.12 -8.47
N MET A 254 11.04 8.58 -8.80
CA MET A 254 12.21 8.59 -7.90
C MET A 254 12.97 9.92 -7.94
N LEU A 255 12.88 10.67 -9.05
CA LEU A 255 13.74 11.82 -9.33
C LEU A 255 13.04 13.19 -9.10
N TYR A 256 11.79 13.34 -9.56
CA TYR A 256 11.10 14.62 -9.59
C TYR A 256 10.41 15.03 -8.28
N PRO A 257 9.86 14.11 -7.44
CA PRO A 257 9.20 14.51 -6.21
C PRO A 257 10.15 15.25 -5.27
N GLN A 258 9.74 16.44 -4.84
CA GLN A 258 10.45 17.23 -3.84
C GLN A 258 10.03 16.74 -2.44
N VAL A 259 10.80 15.80 -1.91
CA VAL A 259 10.57 15.17 -0.60
C VAL A 259 11.58 15.69 0.44
N PRO A 260 11.19 15.84 1.72
CA PRO A 260 12.11 16.25 2.79
C PRO A 260 13.32 15.32 2.95
N GLN A 261 13.12 14.00 2.82
CA GLN A 261 14.17 12.99 2.86
C GLN A 261 14.42 12.46 1.45
N ASP A 262 15.39 13.05 0.75
CA ASP A 262 15.69 12.84 -0.67
C ASP A 262 16.76 11.77 -0.95
N TRP A 263 16.91 10.77 -0.07
CA TRP A 263 17.96 9.74 -0.16
C TRP A 263 17.97 9.00 -1.50
N LEU A 264 16.80 8.77 -2.12
CA LEU A 264 16.66 8.04 -3.37
C LEU A 264 17.09 8.90 -4.57
N ALA A 265 16.55 10.11 -4.68
CA ALA A 265 16.90 11.07 -5.72
C ALA A 265 18.38 11.50 -5.64
N SER A 266 18.89 11.76 -4.43
CA SER A 266 20.29 12.15 -4.21
C SER A 266 21.27 11.02 -4.58
N THR A 267 20.92 9.77 -4.29
CA THR A 267 21.73 8.60 -4.70
C THR A 267 21.76 8.46 -6.22
N MET A 268 20.61 8.59 -6.89
CA MET A 268 20.52 8.56 -8.34
C MET A 268 21.34 9.70 -8.99
N LYS A 269 21.23 10.94 -8.50
CA LYS A 269 21.98 12.10 -9.01
C LYS A 269 23.49 12.00 -8.78
N ARG A 270 23.92 11.45 -7.65
CA ARG A 270 25.35 11.36 -7.28
C ARG A 270 26.07 10.24 -8.01
N LYS A 271 25.50 9.02 -7.99
CA LYS A 271 26.16 7.80 -8.51
C LYS A 271 25.71 7.43 -9.93
N TYR A 272 24.44 7.65 -10.27
CA TYR A 272 23.80 7.08 -11.45
C TYR A 272 23.37 8.12 -12.49
N LYS A 273 24.32 8.98 -12.91
CA LYS A 273 24.06 10.11 -13.82
C LYS A 273 23.49 9.68 -15.18
N SER A 274 23.83 8.49 -15.65
CA SER A 274 23.31 7.94 -16.92
C SER A 274 21.78 7.74 -16.87
N LEU A 275 21.26 7.24 -15.74
CA LEU A 275 19.83 7.05 -15.51
C LEU A 275 19.09 8.38 -15.38
N VAL A 276 19.72 9.38 -14.76
CA VAL A 276 19.18 10.75 -14.71
C VAL A 276 19.03 11.32 -16.12
N ALA A 277 20.12 11.26 -16.92
CA ALA A 277 20.10 11.74 -18.29
C ALA A 277 19.07 10.99 -19.17
N PHE A 278 18.90 9.68 -18.97
CA PHE A 278 17.84 8.91 -19.61
C PHE A 278 16.44 9.41 -19.22
N THR A 279 16.21 9.62 -17.94
CA THR A 279 14.90 10.04 -17.41
C THR A 279 14.52 11.42 -17.94
N GLU A 280 15.44 12.38 -17.88
CA GLU A 280 15.22 13.74 -18.38
C GLU A 280 15.01 13.75 -19.90
N ARG A 281 15.80 12.99 -20.65
CA ARG A 281 15.63 12.85 -22.10
C ARG A 281 14.27 12.24 -22.47
N MET A 282 13.85 11.19 -21.76
CA MET A 282 12.54 10.58 -21.99
C MET A 282 11.40 11.53 -21.63
N HIS A 283 11.53 12.31 -20.55
CA HIS A 283 10.53 13.29 -20.16
C HIS A 283 10.34 14.40 -21.21
N THR A 284 11.45 14.91 -21.77
CA THR A 284 11.41 15.94 -22.82
C THR A 284 10.92 15.38 -24.16
N LEU A 285 11.37 14.19 -24.54
CA LEU A 285 10.95 13.51 -25.78
C LEU A 285 9.43 13.29 -25.80
N LEU A 286 8.87 12.79 -24.70
CA LEU A 286 7.45 12.45 -24.61
C LEU A 286 6.55 13.63 -24.20
N GLY A 287 7.13 14.79 -23.83
CA GLY A 287 6.38 15.98 -23.45
C GLY A 287 5.47 15.79 -22.23
N LEU A 288 5.91 15.00 -21.24
CA LEU A 288 5.07 14.57 -20.11
C LEU A 288 5.02 15.56 -18.94
N ALA A 289 5.52 16.78 -19.13
CA ALA A 289 5.47 17.84 -18.13
C ALA A 289 4.01 18.26 -17.90
N THR A 290 3.54 18.11 -16.66
CA THR A 290 2.16 18.42 -16.29
C THR A 290 2.11 19.07 -14.91
N ASN A 291 1.43 20.20 -14.82
CA ASN A 291 1.16 20.84 -13.53
C ASN A 291 -0.19 20.36 -13.00
N ALA A 292 -0.21 19.93 -11.74
CA ALA A 292 -1.44 19.43 -11.12
C ALA A 292 -2.50 20.54 -10.98
N ASP A 293 -2.06 21.77 -10.70
CA ASP A 293 -2.98 22.89 -10.46
C ASP A 293 -3.73 23.26 -11.76
N ASP A 294 -3.07 23.19 -12.92
CA ASP A 294 -3.68 23.47 -14.23
C ASP A 294 -4.74 22.42 -14.60
N VAL A 295 -4.47 21.14 -14.30
CA VAL A 295 -5.41 20.04 -14.58
C VAL A 295 -6.63 20.09 -13.66
N VAL A 296 -6.46 20.51 -12.40
CA VAL A 296 -7.58 20.73 -11.47
C VAL A 296 -8.43 21.92 -11.94
N GLN A 297 -7.83 22.99 -12.46
CA GLN A 297 -8.57 24.15 -12.98
C GLN A 297 -9.42 23.83 -14.22
N LEU A 298 -9.07 22.81 -15.01
CA LEU A 298 -9.90 22.34 -16.12
C LEU A 298 -11.31 21.90 -15.70
N GLU A 299 -11.52 21.54 -14.43
CA GLU A 299 -12.87 21.25 -13.92
C GLU A 299 -13.77 22.48 -13.99
N HIS A 300 -13.20 23.68 -13.82
CA HIS A 300 -13.94 24.93 -13.74
C HIS A 300 -13.98 25.70 -15.07
N THR A 301 -13.00 25.53 -15.95
CA THR A 301 -12.88 26.27 -17.22
C THR A 301 -12.57 25.35 -18.40
N ALA A 302 -13.62 24.92 -19.13
CA ALA A 302 -13.50 24.04 -20.30
C ALA A 302 -12.74 24.65 -21.50
N SER A 303 -12.47 25.97 -21.50
CA SER A 303 -11.81 26.68 -22.61
C SER A 303 -10.28 26.56 -22.63
N MET A 304 -9.65 26.00 -21.59
CA MET A 304 -8.18 25.92 -21.42
C MET A 304 -7.53 24.65 -22.01
N ILE A 305 -8.31 23.78 -22.66
CA ILE A 305 -7.84 22.45 -23.11
C ILE A 305 -6.71 22.54 -24.16
N HIS A 306 -6.65 23.62 -24.95
CA HIS A 306 -5.71 23.74 -26.07
C HIS A 306 -4.28 24.16 -25.68
N GLU A 307 -4.03 24.59 -24.45
CA GLU A 307 -2.69 25.05 -24.01
C GLU A 307 -1.90 23.97 -23.25
N LEU A 308 -2.51 22.81 -22.97
CA LEU A 308 -1.88 21.73 -22.22
C LEU A 308 -1.10 20.77 -23.12
N SER A 309 0.01 20.26 -22.60
CA SER A 309 0.90 19.30 -23.29
C SER A 309 0.23 17.96 -23.60
N LEU A 310 -0.77 17.55 -22.82
CA LEU A 310 -1.47 16.28 -22.94
C LEU A 310 -2.98 16.50 -23.17
N PRO A 311 -3.65 15.56 -23.88
CA PRO A 311 -5.08 15.64 -24.16
C PRO A 311 -5.92 15.28 -22.93
N TRP A 312 -6.01 16.21 -21.98
CA TRP A 312 -6.80 16.07 -20.77
C TRP A 312 -8.29 16.23 -21.03
N GLN A 313 -9.10 15.39 -20.38
CA GLN A 313 -10.55 15.55 -20.29
C GLN A 313 -10.93 15.88 -18.85
N ALA A 314 -11.91 16.78 -18.69
CA ALA A 314 -12.41 17.18 -17.38
C ALA A 314 -12.93 15.98 -16.56
N PHE A 315 -12.84 16.09 -15.24
CA PHE A 315 -13.31 15.08 -14.30
C PHE A 315 -14.78 14.74 -14.56
N THR A 316 -15.11 13.45 -14.51
CA THR A 316 -16.51 13.03 -14.52
C THR A 316 -17.11 13.37 -13.16
N THR A 317 -18.00 14.36 -13.09
CA THR A 317 -18.72 14.70 -11.86
C THR A 317 -19.50 13.46 -11.38
N SER A 318 -19.27 13.07 -10.13
CA SER A 318 -19.94 11.92 -9.54
C SER A 318 -21.33 12.32 -9.05
N THR A 319 -22.35 11.55 -9.41
CA THR A 319 -23.68 11.69 -8.82
C THR A 319 -23.63 11.36 -7.32
N ILE A 320 -24.46 12.01 -6.50
CA ILE A 320 -24.53 11.78 -5.05
C ILE A 320 -24.74 10.29 -4.70
N SER A 321 -25.47 9.55 -5.52
CA SER A 321 -25.64 8.11 -5.35
C SER A 321 -24.33 7.31 -5.51
N VAL A 322 -23.46 7.75 -6.42
CA VAL A 322 -22.13 7.16 -6.65
C VAL A 322 -21.22 7.48 -5.48
N THR A 323 -21.21 8.74 -5.00
CA THR A 323 -20.39 9.12 -3.84
C THR A 323 -20.82 8.37 -2.57
N LEU A 324 -22.13 8.24 -2.31
CA LEU A 324 -22.64 7.47 -1.17
C LEU A 324 -22.24 5.99 -1.26
N LYS A 325 -22.28 5.42 -2.47
CA LYS A 325 -21.85 4.04 -2.71
C LYS A 325 -20.35 3.86 -2.45
N GLU A 326 -19.52 4.81 -2.91
CA GLU A 326 -18.08 4.80 -2.67
C GLU A 326 -17.74 4.94 -1.19
N ILE A 327 -18.39 5.84 -0.46
CA ILE A 327 -18.22 6.00 0.99
C ILE A 327 -18.57 4.70 1.71
N ARG A 328 -19.72 4.09 1.36
CA ARG A 328 -20.12 2.79 1.92
C ARG A 328 -19.09 1.72 1.64
N ASP A 329 -18.61 1.60 0.40
CA ASP A 329 -17.63 0.58 0.01
C ASP A 329 -16.27 0.81 0.70
N GLY A 330 -15.85 2.08 0.85
CA GLY A 330 -14.66 2.47 1.60
C GLY A 330 -14.74 2.10 3.08
N ILE A 331 -15.85 2.43 3.76
CA ILE A 331 -16.08 2.05 5.16
C ILE A 331 -16.13 0.53 5.31
N TRP A 332 -16.79 -0.16 4.38
CA TRP A 332 -16.93 -1.62 4.41
C TRP A 332 -15.57 -2.33 4.37
N THR A 333 -14.64 -1.84 3.55
CA THR A 333 -13.30 -2.45 3.43
C THR A 333 -12.41 -2.25 4.66
N GLN A 334 -12.67 -1.23 5.49
CA GLN A 334 -11.92 -0.97 6.71
C GLN A 334 -12.35 -1.86 7.91
N LEU A 335 -13.46 -2.58 7.80
CA LEU A 335 -13.92 -3.46 8.87
C LEU A 335 -13.01 -4.71 8.95
N PRO A 336 -12.37 -5.00 10.09
CA PRO A 336 -11.27 -5.99 10.20
C PRO A 336 -11.65 -7.43 9.81
N VAL A 337 -12.93 -7.78 9.89
CA VAL A 337 -13.43 -9.13 9.59
C VAL A 337 -14.29 -9.18 8.31
N LEU A 338 -15.02 -8.11 7.99
CA LEU A 338 -15.93 -8.03 6.84
C LEU A 338 -15.27 -7.44 5.59
N GLY A 339 -14.24 -6.62 5.79
CA GLY A 339 -13.62 -5.78 4.77
C GLY A 339 -12.39 -6.37 4.10
N ARG A 340 -11.90 -7.54 4.54
CA ARG A 340 -10.78 -8.21 3.88
C ARG A 340 -11.19 -8.55 2.45
N SER A 341 -10.59 -7.86 1.49
CA SER A 341 -10.73 -8.16 0.07
C SER A 341 -10.24 -9.60 -0.17
N LYS A 342 -11.19 -10.53 -0.21
CA LYS A 342 -10.93 -11.86 -0.75
C LYS A 342 -10.53 -11.65 -2.21
N LEU A 343 -9.35 -12.14 -2.59
CA LEU A 343 -8.84 -12.12 -3.97
C LEU A 343 -9.97 -12.50 -4.93
N ALA A 344 -10.54 -11.51 -5.62
CA ALA A 344 -11.61 -11.72 -6.58
C ALA A 344 -10.94 -11.90 -7.94
N LEU A 345 -10.70 -13.16 -8.30
CA LEU A 345 -10.26 -13.52 -9.64
C LEU A 345 -11.34 -13.10 -10.65
N SER A 346 -11.01 -12.18 -11.55
CA SER A 346 -11.93 -11.60 -12.54
C SER A 346 -12.61 -12.63 -13.45
N ASN A 347 -11.96 -13.80 -13.64
CA ASN A 347 -12.43 -14.89 -14.48
C ASN A 347 -12.61 -16.22 -13.73
N ALA A 348 -12.66 -16.21 -12.39
CA ALA A 348 -13.04 -17.42 -11.68
C ALA A 348 -14.54 -17.67 -11.84
N LYS A 349 -14.93 -18.94 -12.07
CA LYS A 349 -16.33 -19.35 -11.95
C LYS A 349 -16.86 -18.81 -10.63
N GLN A 350 -17.94 -18.04 -10.69
CA GLN A 350 -18.56 -17.47 -9.49
C GLN A 350 -18.82 -18.62 -8.50
N PHE A 351 -18.14 -18.59 -7.37
CA PHE A 351 -18.49 -19.45 -6.24
C PHE A 351 -19.96 -19.19 -5.88
N SER A 352 -20.64 -20.22 -5.37
CA SER A 352 -22.04 -20.10 -4.92
C SER A 352 -22.20 -18.84 -4.06
N PHE A 353 -23.31 -18.13 -4.25
CA PHE A 353 -23.64 -16.93 -3.46
C PHE A 353 -23.48 -17.20 -1.95
N LEU A 354 -23.85 -18.41 -1.52
CA LEU A 354 -23.71 -18.88 -0.14
C LEU A 354 -22.24 -18.91 0.31
N ASP A 355 -21.32 -19.48 -0.46
CA ASP A 355 -19.90 -19.57 -0.07
C ASP A 355 -19.24 -18.19 0.01
N ARG A 356 -19.64 -17.27 -0.87
CA ARG A 356 -19.14 -15.89 -0.85
C ARG A 356 -19.60 -15.14 0.39
N GLN A 357 -20.87 -15.31 0.77
CA GLN A 357 -21.52 -14.58 1.86
C GLN A 357 -21.48 -15.30 3.21
N LEU A 358 -21.07 -16.57 3.28
CA LEU A 358 -21.11 -17.39 4.49
C LEU A 358 -20.42 -16.71 5.68
N GLY A 359 -19.24 -16.12 5.44
CA GLY A 359 -18.51 -15.38 6.48
C GLY A 359 -19.29 -14.17 7.02
N ASN A 360 -19.95 -13.43 6.13
CA ASN A 360 -20.77 -12.28 6.51
C ASN A 360 -22.03 -12.74 7.26
N MET A 361 -22.65 -13.83 6.81
CA MET A 361 -23.83 -14.42 7.47
C MET A 361 -23.49 -14.90 8.88
N MET A 362 -22.40 -15.66 9.05
CA MET A 362 -21.93 -16.13 10.35
C MET A 362 -21.64 -14.96 11.29
N LEU A 363 -21.02 -13.90 10.80
CA LEU A 363 -20.69 -12.73 11.61
C LEU A 363 -21.93 -11.92 12.00
N SER A 364 -22.90 -11.80 11.10
CA SER A 364 -24.19 -11.17 11.42
C SER A 364 -24.97 -12.00 12.44
N PHE A 365 -24.90 -13.32 12.35
CA PHE A 365 -25.56 -14.24 13.27
C PHE A 365 -24.93 -14.17 14.67
N THR A 366 -23.60 -14.20 14.78
CA THR A 366 -22.91 -14.06 16.07
C THR A 366 -23.14 -12.68 16.69
N ALA A 367 -23.12 -11.61 15.89
CA ALA A 367 -23.42 -10.26 16.37
C ALA A 367 -24.88 -10.14 16.85
N SER A 368 -25.83 -10.74 16.14
CA SER A 368 -27.24 -10.76 16.54
C SER A 368 -27.45 -11.52 17.84
N ILE A 369 -26.80 -12.69 18.01
CA ILE A 369 -26.82 -13.45 19.27
C ILE A 369 -26.21 -12.64 20.41
N ALA A 370 -25.06 -12.01 20.20
CA ALA A 370 -24.40 -11.21 21.23
C ALA A 370 -25.27 -10.02 21.66
N LEU A 371 -25.89 -9.33 20.69
CA LEU A 371 -26.79 -8.20 20.97
C LEU A 371 -28.07 -8.66 21.67
N ALA A 372 -28.65 -9.80 21.27
CA ALA A 372 -29.78 -10.40 21.96
C ALA A 372 -29.40 -10.78 23.41
N GLY A 373 -28.25 -11.42 23.61
CA GLY A 373 -27.72 -11.76 24.94
C GLY A 373 -27.58 -10.51 25.82
N TYR A 374 -26.96 -9.44 25.29
CA TYR A 374 -26.82 -8.17 26.00
C TYR A 374 -28.17 -7.54 26.37
N LEU A 375 -29.12 -7.52 25.43
CA LEU A 375 -30.47 -6.99 25.70
C LEU A 375 -31.24 -7.84 26.72
N THR A 376 -31.08 -9.16 26.70
CA THR A 376 -31.72 -10.06 27.69
C THR A 376 -31.13 -9.89 29.10
N LEU A 377 -29.82 -9.68 29.21
CA LEU A 377 -29.16 -9.36 30.48
C LEU A 377 -29.60 -7.99 31.00
N ARG A 378 -29.68 -6.98 30.13
CA ARG A 378 -30.09 -5.61 30.50
C ARG A 378 -31.57 -5.50 30.89
N SER A 379 -32.44 -6.25 30.21
CA SER A 379 -33.88 -6.28 30.51
C SER A 379 -34.21 -7.13 31.74
N GLY A 380 -33.23 -7.83 32.31
CA GLY A 380 -33.42 -8.68 33.49
C GLY A 380 -34.14 -10.00 33.18
N LEU A 381 -34.38 -10.31 31.90
CA LEU A 381 -34.97 -11.59 31.48
C LEU A 381 -34.01 -12.76 31.76
N LEU A 382 -32.71 -12.49 31.63
CA LEU A 382 -31.63 -13.39 32.01
C LEU A 382 -30.88 -12.76 33.18
N THR A 383 -31.09 -13.23 34.40
CA THR A 383 -30.34 -12.77 35.57
C THR A 383 -28.99 -13.46 35.59
N TRP A 384 -27.90 -12.68 35.58
CA TRP A 384 -26.58 -13.23 35.91
C TRP A 384 -26.65 -13.83 37.32
N PRO A 385 -26.10 -15.03 37.58
CA PRO A 385 -26.11 -15.58 38.92
C PRO A 385 -25.31 -14.66 39.83
N HIS A 386 -26.01 -13.91 40.67
CA HIS A 386 -25.39 -13.21 41.78
C HIS A 386 -25.17 -14.26 42.87
N GLY A 387 -24.02 -14.21 43.55
CA GLY A 387 -23.84 -14.99 44.77
C GLY A 387 -24.97 -14.64 45.73
N GLU A 388 -25.43 -15.62 46.53
CA GLU A 388 -26.38 -15.33 47.59
C GLU A 388 -25.81 -14.24 48.51
N GLU A 389 -26.66 -13.35 49.02
CA GLU A 389 -26.22 -12.25 49.89
C GLU A 389 -25.45 -12.74 51.14
N VAL A 390 -25.64 -14.02 51.51
CA VAL A 390 -24.98 -14.64 52.65
C VAL A 390 -24.22 -15.89 52.19
N HIS A 391 -22.90 -15.76 52.07
CA HIS A 391 -22.03 -16.91 51.90
C HIS A 391 -21.60 -17.46 53.27
N LEU A 392 -22.25 -18.53 53.72
CA LEU A 392 -21.85 -19.23 54.94
C LEU A 392 -20.59 -20.09 54.67
N PHE A 393 -19.46 -19.65 55.21
CA PHE A 393 -18.21 -20.43 55.22
C PHE A 393 -18.04 -21.12 56.57
N GLY A 394 -18.33 -22.43 56.63
CA GLY A 394 -18.22 -23.27 57.82
C GLY A 394 -18.28 -24.76 57.48
N ARG A 395 -18.24 -25.64 58.50
CA ARG A 395 -18.43 -27.10 58.31
C ARG A 395 -19.88 -27.35 57.86
N ARG A 396 -20.08 -27.48 56.55
CA ARG A 396 -21.40 -27.64 55.92
C ARG A 396 -22.04 -28.95 56.38
N ARG A 397 -23.29 -28.88 56.84
CA ARG A 397 -24.15 -30.05 57.02
C ARG A 397 -24.81 -30.37 55.69
N MET A 398 -25.23 -31.63 55.48
CA MET A 398 -25.88 -32.04 54.22
C MET A 398 -27.12 -31.20 53.89
N ALA A 399 -27.82 -30.67 54.91
CA ALA A 399 -28.97 -29.78 54.76
C ALA A 399 -28.64 -28.42 54.09
N ASP A 400 -27.37 -27.98 54.11
CA ASP A 400 -26.96 -26.67 53.59
C ASP A 400 -26.82 -26.66 52.05
N TYR A 401 -27.07 -27.78 51.37
CA TYR A 401 -26.98 -27.92 49.90
C TYR A 401 -28.34 -27.71 49.20
N GLY A 402 -29.25 -26.97 49.84
CA GLY A 402 -30.60 -26.70 49.33
C GLY A 402 -31.47 -27.96 49.29
N HIS A 403 -32.54 -27.92 48.49
CA HIS A 403 -33.59 -28.94 48.50
C HIS A 403 -33.11 -30.39 48.29
N LEU A 404 -32.01 -30.60 47.56
CA LEU A 404 -31.42 -31.93 47.36
C LEU A 404 -30.62 -32.42 48.58
N GLY A 405 -30.00 -31.49 49.30
CA GLY A 405 -29.28 -31.76 50.54
C GLY A 405 -30.21 -32.15 51.70
N ASP A 406 -31.36 -31.48 51.79
CA ASP A 406 -32.41 -31.80 52.77
C ASP A 406 -33.03 -33.19 52.53
N ALA A 407 -33.25 -33.56 51.27
CA ALA A 407 -33.76 -34.89 50.92
C ALA A 407 -32.80 -36.01 51.35
N LEU A 408 -31.49 -35.80 51.20
CA LEU A 408 -30.46 -36.77 51.64
C LEU A 408 -30.26 -36.79 53.16
N ALA A 409 -30.46 -35.65 53.84
CA ALA A 409 -30.43 -35.60 55.31
C ALA A 409 -31.62 -36.35 55.94
N GLY A 410 -32.80 -36.28 55.32
CA GLY A 410 -34.01 -36.99 55.76
C GLY A 410 -33.95 -38.52 55.64
N ILE A 411 -33.14 -39.05 54.71
CA ILE A 411 -33.02 -40.50 54.50
C ILE A 411 -32.30 -41.21 55.67
N ARG A 412 -31.54 -40.48 56.51
CA ARG A 412 -30.89 -41.06 57.71
C ARG A 412 -31.83 -41.29 58.90
N LEU A 413 -33.10 -40.90 58.83
CA LEU A 413 -34.09 -41.12 59.89
C LEU A 413 -34.89 -42.44 59.74
N LEU A 414 -34.64 -43.22 58.68
CA LEU A 414 -35.28 -44.52 58.45
C LEU A 414 -34.26 -45.68 58.40
N GLY A 415 -33.83 -46.08 59.60
CA GLY A 415 -33.51 -47.47 59.96
C GLY A 415 -32.04 -47.91 59.96
N PRO A 416 -31.72 -49.06 60.60
CA PRO A 416 -32.54 -49.87 61.52
C PRO A 416 -32.48 -49.43 63.00
#